data_AF-A0A8J8EVM5-F1
#
_entry.id   AF-A0A8J8EVM5-F1
#
_cell.length_a   1.000
_cell.length_b   1.000
_cell.length_c   1.000
_cell.angle_alpha   90.00
_cell.angle_beta   90.00
_cell.angle_gamma   90.00
#
_symmetry.space_group_name_H-M   'P 1'
#
loop_
_entity.id
_entity.type
_entity.pdbx_description
1 polymer ?
#
loop_
_entity_poly.entity_id
_entity_poly.type
_entity_poly.pdbx_seq_one_letter_code
_entity_poly.pdbx_strand_id
1 'polypeptide(L)'
;MFKKCFMKYAHHFHAYQPGDIVYVKDGDGSKPIEYEERRSSVAIKIRGEEVRGENWTRAMLYSYEHIADTLSRMKGISIDIEPFTVLMLLRYHRKTFEETVSLLEKFDAVPTTPFHPIVPHLDEFEQRILARVSFDFYAPLTGSKPVVGYWLPEAVITRGSAEIVESSTDKRLVFLLDERQLLYDFPQAKYSCNRYSNSFVFGREWGLSDAFAFNTLNVSELIEGTLRRWDDYKESLGVPYLVFTASDLESLLGNPAQLDRFTAWMEGLEGNGVERVSAMEFVKKKLTDEFKRLEGECEFEMGVKDYSAWSDYFDLSLDGKTSDSRWLGYRRADGKVFAREVEGRRISQLWKVAFTRLFEGLNRIVRLGVLEGLKDFNANVEEFLVRYARIFFKDYYDYFGIETSMDYVLEPANGEKKALKLGRIYYLMLLANHSCPRFWENLDTRVAFGNVSVMAKALIELMEYFNDEGRNIFVEAYLKLLNFGRLYHLWNFGSLPALEGWETSEKAWNSALKPGVPNSGYNVVTRAALYVGGRDMKGELKALIGSYNLEWAVADTGHIPGERHGHWENQEWCEHRD
;
A
#
# COMPACT_ATOMS: atom_id res chain seq x y z
N MET A 1 -3.64 -41.99 20.87
CA MET A 1 -2.31 -41.39 20.70
C MET A 1 -2.38 -40.57 19.41
N PHE A 2 -2.53 -39.25 19.49
CA PHE A 2 -2.52 -38.42 18.27
C PHE A 2 -1.09 -38.43 17.71
N LYS A 3 -0.94 -38.77 16.43
CA LYS A 3 0.34 -38.71 15.72
C LYS A 3 0.82 -37.25 15.80
N LYS A 4 2.03 -37.01 16.30
CA LYS A 4 2.57 -35.65 16.41
C LYS A 4 2.71 -35.07 14.99
N CYS A 5 1.90 -34.07 14.65
CA CYS A 5 1.92 -33.37 13.37
C CYS A 5 3.06 -32.33 13.40
N PHE A 6 3.94 -32.37 12.41
CA PHE A 6 5.05 -31.41 12.30
C PHE A 6 4.70 -30.20 11.43
N MET A 7 3.61 -30.27 10.65
CA MET A 7 3.01 -29.09 10.01
C MET A 7 2.74 -27.98 11.03
N LYS A 8 3.13 -26.78 10.64
CA LYS A 8 2.82 -25.51 11.29
C LYS A 8 1.99 -24.65 10.35
N TYR A 9 1.22 -23.73 10.91
CA TYR A 9 0.41 -22.80 10.14
C TYR A 9 0.59 -21.36 10.61
N ALA A 10 0.72 -20.45 9.65
CA ALA A 10 0.74 -19.00 9.84
C ALA A 10 -0.27 -18.32 8.93
N HIS A 11 -0.92 -17.28 9.44
CA HIS A 11 -1.67 -16.32 8.63
C HIS A 11 -1.15 -14.91 8.85
N HIS A 12 -0.94 -14.17 7.78
CA HIS A 12 -0.64 -12.75 7.85
C HIS A 12 -1.79 -11.91 7.32
N PHE A 13 -2.10 -10.82 8.02
CA PHE A 13 -3.04 -9.82 7.56
C PHE A 13 -2.35 -8.49 7.27
N HIS A 14 -2.63 -7.93 6.10
CA HIS A 14 -2.22 -6.60 5.69
C HIS A 14 -3.38 -5.62 5.80
N ALA A 15 -3.27 -4.56 6.59
CA ALA A 15 -4.33 -3.56 6.75
C ALA A 15 -3.92 -2.21 6.18
N TYR A 16 -4.75 -1.64 5.31
CA TYR A 16 -4.44 -0.37 4.68
C TYR A 16 -5.69 0.33 4.15
N GLN A 17 -5.83 1.61 4.51
CA GLN A 17 -6.81 2.51 3.92
C GLN A 17 -6.09 3.70 3.25
N PRO A 18 -6.41 4.01 1.97
CA PRO A 18 -5.86 5.19 1.29
C PRO A 18 -6.33 6.53 1.90
N GLY A 19 -7.31 6.48 2.81
CA GLY A 19 -8.01 7.67 3.27
C GLY A 19 -9.03 8.18 2.26
N ASP A 20 -9.75 9.23 2.65
CA ASP A 20 -10.77 9.90 1.82
C ASP A 20 -10.43 11.37 1.61
N ILE A 21 -9.15 11.72 1.58
CA ILE A 21 -8.67 13.10 1.40
C ILE A 21 -9.11 13.64 0.04
N VAL A 22 -9.88 14.72 0.05
CA VAL A 22 -10.25 15.47 -1.18
C VAL A 22 -9.44 16.75 -1.34
N TYR A 23 -9.04 17.37 -0.23
CA TYR A 23 -8.26 18.61 -0.22
C TYR A 23 -7.43 18.73 1.06
N VAL A 24 -6.16 19.09 0.93
CA VAL A 24 -5.27 19.33 2.06
C VAL A 24 -5.24 20.83 2.37
N LYS A 25 -5.52 21.19 3.63
CA LYS A 25 -5.54 22.60 4.07
C LYS A 25 -4.14 23.18 4.12
N ASP A 26 -4.02 24.51 4.02
CA ASP A 26 -2.76 25.22 4.16
C ASP A 26 -2.05 24.90 5.48
N GLY A 27 -0.73 24.85 5.45
CA GLY A 27 0.09 24.65 6.65
C GLY A 27 1.55 25.03 6.43
N ASP A 28 2.22 25.42 7.52
CA ASP A 28 3.64 25.78 7.52
C ASP A 28 4.57 24.56 7.66
N GLY A 29 4.00 23.39 7.97
CA GLY A 29 4.75 22.14 8.16
C GLY A 29 5.21 21.89 9.60
N SER A 30 4.86 22.74 10.57
CA SER A 30 5.21 22.55 11.99
C SER A 30 4.29 21.59 12.75
N LYS A 31 3.19 21.16 12.12
CA LYS A 31 2.18 20.27 12.67
C LYS A 31 1.82 19.20 11.64
N PRO A 32 1.21 18.07 12.07
CA PRO A 32 0.59 17.14 11.14
C PRO A 32 -0.35 17.82 10.14
N ILE A 33 -0.54 17.20 8.99
CA ILE A 33 -1.45 17.73 7.97
C ILE A 33 -2.90 17.73 8.48
N GLU A 34 -3.64 18.77 8.10
CA GLU A 34 -5.10 18.84 8.19
C GLU A 34 -5.68 18.79 6.78
N TYR A 35 -6.85 18.17 6.65
CA TYR A 35 -7.48 17.94 5.36
C TYR A 35 -9.00 17.87 5.47
N GLU A 36 -9.65 18.05 4.33
CA GLU A 36 -11.05 17.75 4.11
C GLU A 36 -11.18 16.34 3.55
N GLU A 37 -12.17 15.61 4.07
CA GLU A 37 -12.51 14.27 3.61
C GLU A 37 -13.73 14.29 2.70
N ARG A 38 -13.83 13.26 1.86
CA ARG A 38 -15.03 12.94 1.12
C ARG A 38 -16.20 12.70 2.08
N ARG A 39 -17.39 13.16 1.71
CA ARG A 39 -18.67 12.77 2.30
C ARG A 39 -19.43 11.91 1.29
N SER A 40 -19.34 10.60 1.48
CA SER A 40 -19.92 9.56 0.62
C SER A 40 -20.37 8.41 1.52
N SER A 41 -21.53 8.58 2.14
CA SER A 41 -21.93 7.69 3.23
C SER A 41 -22.07 6.25 2.76
N VAL A 42 -21.57 5.35 3.59
CA VAL A 42 -21.51 3.93 3.30
C VAL A 42 -21.60 3.14 4.60
N ALA A 43 -22.11 1.92 4.49
CA ALA A 43 -22.14 0.99 5.60
C ALA A 43 -21.56 -0.38 5.24
N ILE A 44 -20.98 -1.06 6.22
CA ILE A 44 -20.43 -2.41 6.12
C ILE A 44 -21.27 -3.32 7.03
N LYS A 45 -21.72 -4.46 6.49
CA LYS A 45 -22.46 -5.46 7.27
C LYS A 45 -21.52 -6.50 7.84
N ILE A 46 -21.59 -6.67 9.15
CA ILE A 46 -20.76 -7.61 9.91
C ILE A 46 -21.68 -8.42 10.80
N ARG A 47 -21.79 -9.73 10.55
CA ARG A 47 -22.80 -10.59 11.16
C ARG A 47 -24.21 -10.00 11.01
N GLY A 48 -24.84 -9.60 12.11
CA GLY A 48 -26.17 -8.96 12.14
C GLY A 48 -26.13 -7.43 12.30
N GLU A 49 -24.95 -6.83 12.33
CA GLU A 49 -24.75 -5.41 12.59
C GLU A 49 -24.38 -4.65 11.32
N GLU A 50 -24.70 -3.36 11.29
CA GLU A 50 -24.36 -2.44 10.21
C GLU A 50 -23.50 -1.31 10.77
N VAL A 51 -22.23 -1.27 10.37
CA VAL A 51 -21.28 -0.23 10.76
C VAL A 51 -21.30 0.87 9.71
N ARG A 52 -21.72 2.07 10.10
CA ARG A 52 -21.88 3.22 9.20
C ARG A 52 -20.71 4.18 9.32
N GLY A 53 -20.31 4.76 8.19
CA GLY A 53 -19.33 5.84 8.12
C GLY A 53 -19.80 6.98 7.23
N GLU A 54 -19.26 8.17 7.47
CA GLU A 54 -19.42 9.34 6.57
C GLU A 54 -18.76 9.10 5.20
N ASN A 55 -17.80 8.18 5.16
CA ASN A 55 -17.08 7.71 3.99
C ASN A 55 -16.55 6.28 4.23
N TRP A 56 -15.90 5.71 3.21
CA TRP A 56 -15.36 4.36 3.26
C TRP A 56 -14.31 4.19 4.36
N THR A 57 -13.37 5.13 4.44
CA THR A 57 -12.29 5.08 5.43
C THR A 57 -12.86 4.97 6.84
N ARG A 58 -13.81 5.84 7.21
CA ARG A 58 -14.41 5.81 8.56
C ARG A 58 -15.22 4.54 8.81
N ALA A 59 -16.02 4.09 7.84
CA ALA A 59 -16.78 2.85 7.98
C ALA A 59 -15.85 1.65 8.22
N MET A 60 -14.72 1.58 7.50
CA MET A 60 -13.75 0.51 7.64
C MET A 60 -13.00 0.58 8.97
N LEU A 61 -12.51 1.78 9.37
CA LEU A 61 -11.78 1.95 10.63
C LEU A 61 -12.66 1.65 11.85
N TYR A 62 -13.95 2.00 11.82
CA TYR A 62 -14.88 1.60 12.88
C TYR A 62 -15.12 0.09 12.89
N SER A 63 -15.10 -0.55 11.72
CA SER A 63 -15.26 -2.00 11.60
C SER A 63 -14.07 -2.79 12.15
N TYR A 64 -12.90 -2.16 12.35
CA TYR A 64 -11.72 -2.83 12.94
C TYR A 64 -11.94 -3.26 14.39
N GLU A 65 -12.90 -2.67 15.12
CA GLU A 65 -13.27 -3.12 16.47
C GLU A 65 -13.70 -4.59 16.46
N HIS A 66 -14.52 -5.00 15.49
CA HIS A 66 -14.98 -6.39 15.35
C HIS A 66 -13.87 -7.36 14.96
N ILE A 67 -12.89 -6.88 14.19
CA ILE A 67 -11.69 -7.65 13.84
C ILE A 67 -10.87 -7.87 15.11
N ALA A 68 -10.65 -6.81 15.87
CA ALA A 68 -9.83 -6.85 17.07
C ALA A 68 -10.37 -7.87 18.09
N ASP A 69 -11.68 -7.84 18.34
CA ASP A 69 -12.37 -8.78 19.21
C ASP A 69 -12.18 -10.23 18.79
N THR A 70 -12.31 -10.51 17.49
CA THR A 70 -12.20 -11.86 16.93
C THR A 70 -10.76 -12.36 17.00
N LEU A 71 -9.79 -11.53 16.60
CA LEU A 71 -8.38 -11.93 16.57
C LEU A 71 -7.78 -12.06 17.97
N SER A 72 -8.28 -11.34 18.98
CA SER A 72 -7.77 -11.37 20.37
C SER A 72 -7.62 -12.76 20.98
N ARG A 73 -8.31 -13.79 20.48
CA ARG A 73 -8.27 -15.17 20.99
C ARG A 73 -7.34 -16.10 20.21
N MET A 74 -6.70 -15.60 19.16
CA MET A 74 -5.96 -16.41 18.20
C MET A 74 -4.46 -16.51 18.48
N LYS A 75 -3.78 -17.37 17.73
CA LYS A 75 -2.33 -17.61 17.73
C LYS A 75 -1.82 -17.74 16.29
N GLY A 76 -0.52 -17.53 16.09
CA GLY A 76 0.13 -17.69 14.80
C GLY A 76 -0.27 -16.66 13.74
N ILE A 77 -0.74 -15.50 14.19
CA ILE A 77 -1.12 -14.38 13.33
C ILE A 77 -0.02 -13.33 13.38
N SER A 78 0.31 -12.75 12.23
CA SER A 78 1.09 -11.52 12.11
C SER A 78 0.28 -10.46 11.39
N ILE A 79 0.46 -9.20 11.77
CA ILE A 79 -0.34 -8.10 11.21
C ILE A 79 0.60 -6.94 10.90
N ASP A 80 0.48 -6.37 9.70
CA ASP A 80 0.94 -5.01 9.43
C ASP A 80 -0.26 -4.09 9.24
N ILE A 81 -0.11 -2.85 9.69
CA ILE A 81 -1.08 -1.78 9.44
C ILE A 81 -0.32 -0.59 8.89
N GLU A 82 -0.69 -0.12 7.70
CA GLU A 82 -0.01 0.99 7.07
C GLU A 82 0.04 2.24 8.01
N PRO A 83 1.20 2.89 8.18
CA PRO A 83 1.40 3.97 9.16
C PRO A 83 0.36 5.09 9.15
N PHE A 84 -0.07 5.56 7.98
CA PHE A 84 -1.10 6.59 7.88
C PHE A 84 -2.49 6.07 8.24
N THR A 85 -2.79 4.80 7.95
CA THR A 85 -3.98 4.09 8.41
C THR A 85 -4.04 4.01 9.94
N VAL A 86 -2.91 3.68 10.59
CA VAL A 86 -2.80 3.70 12.06
C VAL A 86 -3.07 5.10 12.62
N LEU A 87 -2.48 6.14 12.01
CA LEU A 87 -2.71 7.53 12.43
C LEU A 87 -4.18 7.93 12.28
N MET A 88 -4.84 7.56 11.18
CA MET A 88 -6.27 7.81 10.98
C MET A 88 -7.11 7.09 12.03
N LEU A 89 -6.78 5.82 12.35
CA LEU A 89 -7.47 5.07 13.41
C LEU A 89 -7.35 5.77 14.77
N LEU A 90 -6.16 6.24 15.13
CA LEU A 90 -5.92 7.00 16.37
C LEU A 90 -6.79 8.27 16.43
N ARG A 91 -6.91 8.99 15.32
CA ARG A 91 -7.66 10.25 15.24
C ARG A 91 -9.17 10.07 15.25
N TYR A 92 -9.68 9.08 14.52
CA TYR A 92 -11.12 8.89 14.34
C TYR A 92 -11.75 7.96 15.36
N HIS A 93 -10.99 7.00 15.89
CA HIS A 93 -11.52 5.96 16.77
C HIS A 93 -10.48 5.47 17.78
N ARG A 94 -10.10 6.35 18.72
CA ARG A 94 -9.05 6.09 19.72
C ARG A 94 -9.19 4.76 20.47
N LYS A 95 -10.41 4.36 20.84
CA LYS A 95 -10.66 3.09 21.54
C LYS A 95 -10.17 1.89 20.70
N THR A 96 -10.59 1.81 19.45
CA THR A 96 -10.15 0.73 18.54
C THR A 96 -8.68 0.82 18.20
N PHE A 97 -8.10 2.02 18.15
CA PHE A 97 -6.64 2.17 18.06
C PHE A 97 -5.95 1.50 19.25
N GLU A 98 -6.36 1.75 20.49
CA GLU A 98 -5.74 1.17 21.70
C GLU A 98 -5.91 -0.36 21.74
N GLU A 99 -7.07 -0.87 21.32
CA GLU A 99 -7.32 -2.31 21.16
C GLU A 99 -6.41 -2.93 20.07
N THR A 100 -6.24 -2.22 18.96
CA THR A 100 -5.36 -2.64 17.85
C THR A 100 -3.89 -2.66 18.27
N VAL A 101 -3.42 -1.64 18.98
CA VAL A 101 -2.06 -1.62 19.57
C VAL A 101 -1.86 -2.82 20.49
N SER A 102 -2.82 -3.10 21.37
CA SER A 102 -2.77 -4.26 22.27
C SER A 102 -2.65 -5.59 21.51
N LEU A 103 -3.30 -5.70 20.34
CA LEU A 103 -3.16 -6.86 19.46
C LEU A 103 -1.79 -6.93 18.79
N LEU A 104 -1.26 -5.80 18.32
CA LEU A 104 0.06 -5.73 17.70
C LEU A 104 1.20 -6.03 18.69
N GLU A 105 1.02 -5.71 19.97
CA GLU A 105 1.94 -6.12 21.04
C GLU A 105 1.87 -7.62 21.32
N LYS A 106 0.66 -8.20 21.27
CA LYS A 106 0.44 -9.64 21.46
C LYS A 106 0.92 -10.49 20.28
N PHE A 107 0.70 -10.01 19.06
CA PHE A 107 1.07 -10.67 17.82
C PHE A 107 2.41 -10.17 17.29
N ASP A 108 2.83 -10.70 16.14
CA ASP A 108 3.94 -10.10 15.42
C ASP A 108 3.44 -8.93 14.58
N ALA A 109 3.64 -7.72 15.12
CA ALA A 109 3.61 -6.49 14.36
C ALA A 109 4.69 -6.54 13.27
N VAL A 110 4.26 -6.34 12.03
CA VAL A 110 5.12 -6.37 10.84
C VAL A 110 5.28 -4.94 10.32
N PRO A 111 6.50 -4.39 10.31
CA PRO A 111 6.78 -3.13 9.63
C PRO A 111 6.33 -3.15 8.16
N THR A 112 5.79 -2.03 7.70
CA THR A 112 5.28 -1.86 6.32
C THR A 112 5.54 -0.42 5.86
N THR A 113 5.60 -0.22 4.55
CA THR A 113 5.97 1.06 3.94
C THR A 113 4.86 2.11 4.09
N PRO A 114 5.14 3.31 4.66
CA PRO A 114 4.19 4.41 4.72
C PRO A 114 3.60 4.75 3.33
N PHE A 115 2.31 5.06 3.31
CA PHE A 115 1.53 5.46 2.15
C PHE A 115 1.36 4.38 1.07
N HIS A 116 1.75 3.14 1.33
CA HIS A 116 1.51 1.99 0.44
C HIS A 116 1.86 2.23 -1.06
N PRO A 117 3.04 2.78 -1.42
CA PRO A 117 3.45 2.91 -2.81
C PRO A 117 3.93 1.56 -3.36
N ILE A 118 3.90 1.36 -4.68
CA ILE A 118 4.67 0.25 -5.27
C ILE A 118 6.15 0.62 -5.16
N VAL A 119 6.85 0.07 -4.15
CA VAL A 119 8.19 0.49 -3.76
C VAL A 119 9.18 0.47 -4.93
N PRO A 120 9.25 -0.59 -5.78
CA PRO A 120 10.14 -0.59 -6.95
C PRO A 120 9.77 0.38 -8.07
N HIS A 121 8.65 1.11 -7.98
CA HIS A 121 8.29 2.21 -8.89
C HIS A 121 8.69 3.59 -8.37
N LEU A 122 9.33 3.67 -7.21
CA LEU A 122 9.93 4.89 -6.68
C LEU A 122 11.42 4.91 -6.97
N ASP A 123 12.02 6.10 -7.07
CA ASP A 123 13.47 6.23 -7.07
C ASP A 123 14.04 5.77 -5.71
N GLU A 124 15.29 5.30 -5.70
CA GLU A 124 15.94 4.79 -4.49
C GLU A 124 15.97 5.78 -3.31
N PHE A 125 15.99 7.09 -3.60
CA PHE A 125 15.99 8.13 -2.56
C PHE A 125 14.71 8.04 -1.71
N GLU A 126 13.54 8.03 -2.34
CA GLU A 126 12.26 7.87 -1.65
C GLU A 126 12.19 6.52 -0.93
N GLN A 127 12.69 5.43 -1.55
CA GLN A 127 12.70 4.10 -0.93
C GLN A 127 13.53 4.09 0.37
N ARG A 128 14.72 4.72 0.40
CA ARG A 128 15.56 4.79 1.61
C ARG A 128 14.86 5.56 2.74
N ILE A 129 14.23 6.70 2.44
CA ILE A 129 13.49 7.47 3.45
C ILE A 129 12.33 6.63 4.00
N LEU A 130 11.51 6.06 3.12
CA LEU A 130 10.34 5.28 3.52
C LEU A 130 10.72 4.02 4.31
N ALA A 131 11.79 3.31 3.93
CA ALA A 131 12.29 2.15 4.66
C ALA A 131 12.71 2.51 6.10
N ARG A 132 13.49 3.59 6.26
CA ARG A 132 13.90 4.09 7.59
C ARG A 132 12.70 4.56 8.42
N VAL A 133 11.75 5.28 7.81
CA VAL A 133 10.50 5.69 8.49
C VAL A 133 9.65 4.49 8.90
N SER A 134 9.62 3.42 8.10
CA SER A 134 8.89 2.18 8.44
C SER A 134 9.36 1.62 9.78
N PHE A 135 10.69 1.46 9.94
CA PHE A 135 11.25 0.93 11.19
C PHE A 135 11.16 1.91 12.35
N ASP A 136 11.31 3.21 12.09
CA ASP A 136 11.15 4.26 13.09
C ASP A 136 9.73 4.29 13.68
N PHE A 137 8.71 4.19 12.82
CA PHE A 137 7.30 4.13 13.20
C PHE A 137 6.98 2.86 14.01
N TYR A 138 7.53 1.72 13.61
CA TYR A 138 7.27 0.42 14.25
C TYR A 138 8.18 0.11 15.43
N ALA A 139 9.13 0.99 15.78
CA ALA A 139 10.06 0.78 16.88
C ALA A 139 9.38 0.42 18.22
N PRO A 140 8.26 1.06 18.64
CA PRO A 140 7.55 0.69 19.88
C PRO A 140 7.06 -0.76 19.90
N LEU A 141 6.66 -1.29 18.74
CA LEU A 141 6.01 -2.60 18.61
C LEU A 141 6.99 -3.73 18.29
N THR A 142 8.19 -3.39 17.80
CA THR A 142 9.20 -4.35 17.31
C THR A 142 10.52 -4.30 18.09
N GLY A 143 10.68 -3.34 18.99
CA GLY A 143 11.97 -2.96 19.60
C GLY A 143 12.78 -4.13 20.16
N SER A 144 12.18 -5.01 20.97
CA SER A 144 12.88 -6.14 21.60
C SER A 144 12.99 -7.39 20.73
N LYS A 145 12.34 -7.43 19.56
CA LYS A 145 12.27 -8.64 18.72
C LYS A 145 13.54 -8.76 17.83
N PRO A 146 14.25 -9.91 17.84
CA PRO A 146 15.46 -10.11 17.03
C PRO A 146 15.16 -10.47 15.57
N VAL A 147 13.97 -11.02 15.32
CA VAL A 147 13.45 -11.38 13.99
C VAL A 147 12.15 -10.62 13.81
N VAL A 148 12.01 -9.89 12.70
CA VAL A 148 10.81 -9.11 12.37
C VAL A 148 10.40 -9.36 10.93
N GLY A 149 9.10 -9.28 10.64
CA GLY A 149 8.62 -9.34 9.28
C GLY A 149 8.88 -8.03 8.55
N TYR A 150 8.69 -8.02 7.23
CA TYR A 150 8.50 -6.78 6.49
C TYR A 150 7.47 -7.02 5.37
N TRP A 151 6.46 -6.15 5.31
CA TRP A 151 5.46 -6.15 4.24
C TRP A 151 5.81 -5.06 3.23
N LEU A 152 6.12 -5.47 2.00
CA LEU A 152 6.18 -4.55 0.88
C LEU A 152 4.76 -4.39 0.33
N PRO A 153 4.30 -3.16 0.03
CA PRO A 153 3.02 -2.93 -0.63
C PRO A 153 2.84 -3.84 -1.85
N GLU A 154 1.73 -4.58 -1.85
CA GLU A 154 1.39 -5.57 -2.88
C GLU A 154 2.40 -6.71 -3.04
N ALA A 155 3.27 -6.90 -2.04
CA ALA A 155 4.45 -7.75 -2.08
C ALA A 155 5.36 -7.50 -3.31
N VAL A 156 5.29 -6.31 -3.92
CA VAL A 156 6.10 -6.00 -5.11
C VAL A 156 7.53 -5.74 -4.67
N ILE A 157 8.44 -6.57 -5.14
CA ILE A 157 9.83 -6.61 -4.67
C ILE A 157 10.82 -6.66 -5.83
N THR A 158 11.98 -6.04 -5.63
CA THR A 158 13.18 -6.28 -6.42
C THR A 158 14.34 -6.51 -5.48
N ARG A 159 15.44 -7.09 -5.97
CA ARG A 159 16.67 -7.23 -5.19
C ARG A 159 17.16 -5.88 -4.63
N GLY A 160 17.16 -4.83 -5.45
CA GLY A 160 17.59 -3.49 -5.01
C GLY A 160 16.71 -2.92 -3.90
N SER A 161 15.39 -3.05 -4.02
CA SER A 161 14.45 -2.61 -2.98
C SER A 161 14.60 -3.42 -1.68
N ALA A 162 14.85 -4.73 -1.78
CA ALA A 162 15.11 -5.58 -0.62
C ALA A 162 16.40 -5.17 0.10
N GLU A 163 17.49 -4.94 -0.62
CA GLU A 163 18.78 -4.47 -0.07
C GLU A 163 18.63 -3.12 0.64
N ILE A 164 17.81 -2.20 0.12
CA ILE A 164 17.49 -0.93 0.78
C ILE A 164 16.78 -1.15 2.12
N VAL A 165 15.76 -2.02 2.16
CA VAL A 165 15.04 -2.35 3.40
C VAL A 165 15.96 -3.04 4.40
N GLU A 166 16.75 -4.02 3.95
CA GLU A 166 17.75 -4.72 4.77
C GLU A 166 18.75 -3.75 5.41
N SER A 167 19.24 -2.77 4.64
CA SER A 167 20.20 -1.78 5.14
C SER A 167 19.61 -0.78 6.14
N SER A 168 18.28 -0.74 6.29
CA SER A 168 17.57 0.20 7.16
C SER A 168 17.31 -0.34 8.57
N THR A 169 17.75 -1.57 8.89
CA THR A 169 17.62 -2.17 10.21
C THR A 169 18.79 -3.12 10.52
N ASP A 170 19.07 -3.33 11.80
CA ASP A 170 20.00 -4.34 12.29
C ASP A 170 19.30 -5.68 12.62
N LYS A 171 17.97 -5.72 12.53
CA LYS A 171 17.16 -6.90 12.82
C LYS A 171 17.20 -7.91 11.68
N ARG A 172 17.01 -9.19 12.00
CA ARG A 172 16.82 -10.22 10.97
C ARG A 172 15.41 -10.09 10.37
N LEU A 173 15.33 -9.96 9.05
CA LEU A 173 14.06 -9.74 8.36
C LEU A 173 13.45 -11.02 7.81
N VAL A 174 12.13 -11.05 7.75
CA VAL A 174 11.33 -12.04 7.02
C VAL A 174 10.43 -11.30 6.02
N PHE A 175 10.77 -11.37 4.74
CA PHE A 175 9.88 -10.88 3.69
C PHE A 175 8.69 -11.82 3.51
N LEU A 176 7.48 -11.27 3.62
CA LEU A 176 6.23 -11.99 3.45
C LEU A 176 5.73 -11.74 2.02
N LEU A 177 5.83 -12.74 1.17
CA LEU A 177 5.59 -12.68 -0.27
C LEU A 177 4.52 -13.71 -0.69
N ASP A 178 4.45 -14.00 -1.99
CA ASP A 178 3.60 -15.02 -2.61
C ASP A 178 4.43 -16.15 -3.23
N GLU A 179 3.95 -17.39 -3.16
CA GLU A 179 4.67 -18.53 -3.73
C GLU A 179 4.93 -18.40 -5.25
N ARG A 180 4.10 -17.63 -5.95
CA ARG A 180 4.25 -17.34 -7.39
C ARG A 180 5.38 -16.35 -7.67
N GLN A 181 6.02 -15.79 -6.65
CA GLN A 181 7.22 -14.96 -6.75
C GLN A 181 8.50 -15.78 -6.60
N LEU A 182 8.41 -16.92 -5.91
CA LEU A 182 9.55 -17.73 -5.49
C LEU A 182 10.02 -18.66 -6.61
N LEU A 183 11.34 -18.81 -6.75
CA LEU A 183 12.01 -19.67 -7.71
C LEU A 183 12.56 -20.90 -7.00
N TYR A 184 11.71 -21.92 -6.85
CA TYR A 184 12.07 -23.16 -6.18
C TYR A 184 13.02 -24.00 -7.04
N ASP A 185 14.28 -24.10 -6.62
CA ASP A 185 15.28 -24.95 -7.28
C ASP A 185 15.20 -26.42 -6.83
N PHE A 186 14.60 -26.69 -5.66
CA PHE A 186 14.43 -28.05 -5.15
C PHE A 186 13.18 -28.19 -4.24
N PRO A 187 12.53 -29.38 -4.19
CA PRO A 187 11.28 -29.57 -3.47
C PRO A 187 11.35 -29.29 -1.97
N GLN A 188 12.47 -29.60 -1.31
CA GLN A 188 12.62 -29.48 0.14
C GLN A 188 12.58 -28.02 0.64
N ALA A 189 12.78 -27.03 -0.23
CA ALA A 189 12.65 -25.62 0.11
C ALA A 189 11.19 -25.17 0.32
N LYS A 190 10.21 -25.88 -0.26
CA LYS A 190 8.78 -25.57 -0.05
C LYS A 190 8.43 -25.75 1.43
N TYR A 191 7.78 -24.76 2.04
CA TYR A 191 7.43 -24.69 3.47
C TYR A 191 8.62 -24.72 4.46
N SER A 192 9.86 -24.57 3.99
CA SER A 192 11.04 -24.47 4.84
C SER A 192 11.38 -23.02 5.19
N CYS A 193 12.24 -22.86 6.20
CA CYS A 193 12.93 -21.58 6.43
C CYS A 193 13.94 -21.35 5.29
N ASN A 194 13.64 -20.43 4.37
CA ASN A 194 14.50 -20.10 3.24
C ASN A 194 15.09 -18.69 3.38
N ARG A 195 16.28 -18.49 2.83
CA ARG A 195 16.96 -17.20 2.73
C ARG A 195 16.70 -16.52 1.38
N TYR A 196 16.68 -15.20 1.41
CA TYR A 196 16.75 -14.35 0.24
C TYR A 196 17.67 -13.18 0.61
N SER A 197 18.85 -13.10 -0.01
CA SER A 197 19.87 -12.12 0.39
C SER A 197 20.25 -12.27 1.87
N ASN A 198 20.14 -11.20 2.67
CA ASN A 198 20.43 -11.19 4.10
C ASN A 198 19.23 -11.55 4.98
N SER A 199 18.07 -11.76 4.35
CA SER A 199 16.78 -11.99 5.00
C SER A 199 16.25 -13.40 4.80
N PHE A 200 15.12 -13.69 5.44
CA PHE A 200 14.30 -14.87 5.20
C PHE A 200 13.10 -14.53 4.32
N VAL A 201 12.50 -15.55 3.71
CA VAL A 201 11.33 -15.35 2.83
C VAL A 201 10.31 -16.46 2.99
N PHE A 202 9.03 -16.09 3.02
CA PHE A 202 7.89 -17.00 2.90
C PHE A 202 6.96 -16.56 1.79
N GLY A 203 6.55 -17.50 0.94
CA GLY A 203 5.53 -17.26 -0.09
C GLY A 203 4.19 -17.82 0.38
N ARG A 204 3.13 -17.00 0.39
CA ARG A 204 1.79 -17.44 0.76
C ARG A 204 1.26 -18.49 -0.21
N GLU A 205 0.45 -19.41 0.28
CA GLU A 205 -0.41 -20.28 -0.52
C GLU A 205 -1.55 -19.43 -1.12
N TRP A 206 -1.34 -18.91 -2.32
CA TRP A 206 -2.25 -17.92 -2.93
C TRP A 206 -3.67 -18.48 -3.09
N GLY A 207 -3.81 -19.72 -3.56
CA GLY A 207 -5.11 -20.35 -3.81
C GLY A 207 -5.93 -20.55 -2.53
N LEU A 208 -5.29 -20.87 -1.39
CA LEU A 208 -5.99 -20.99 -0.11
C LEU A 208 -6.35 -19.62 0.47
N SER A 209 -5.43 -18.67 0.35
CA SER A 209 -5.62 -17.31 0.86
C SER A 209 -6.79 -16.62 0.15
N ASP A 210 -6.81 -16.66 -1.19
CA ASP A 210 -7.89 -16.08 -2.01
C ASP A 210 -9.20 -16.84 -1.82
N ALA A 211 -9.16 -18.16 -1.61
CA ALA A 211 -10.38 -18.93 -1.36
C ALA A 211 -11.08 -18.54 -0.06
N PHE A 212 -10.30 -18.20 0.97
CA PHE A 212 -10.82 -17.62 2.20
C PHE A 212 -11.35 -16.19 1.97
N ALA A 213 -10.51 -15.31 1.42
CA ALA A 213 -10.80 -13.89 1.25
C ALA A 213 -12.04 -13.63 0.39
N PHE A 214 -12.22 -14.41 -0.69
CA PHE A 214 -13.32 -14.27 -1.64
C PHE A 214 -14.44 -15.30 -1.46
N ASN A 215 -14.44 -16.06 -0.36
CA ASN A 215 -15.49 -17.03 -0.03
C ASN A 215 -15.79 -18.05 -1.15
N THR A 216 -14.76 -18.64 -1.74
CA THR A 216 -14.94 -19.64 -2.81
C THR A 216 -14.87 -21.08 -2.30
N LEU A 217 -14.28 -21.31 -1.13
CA LEU A 217 -14.28 -22.61 -0.43
C LEU A 217 -14.96 -22.50 0.93
N ASN A 218 -15.71 -23.52 1.34
CA ASN A 218 -16.26 -23.58 2.69
C ASN A 218 -15.19 -23.93 3.75
N VAL A 219 -15.54 -23.88 5.03
CA VAL A 219 -14.58 -24.09 6.14
C VAL A 219 -13.93 -25.48 6.08
N SER A 220 -14.70 -26.54 5.82
CA SER A 220 -14.16 -27.90 5.72
C SER A 220 -13.19 -28.04 4.55
N GLU A 221 -13.50 -27.42 3.41
CA GLU A 221 -12.63 -27.40 2.24
C GLU A 221 -11.34 -26.60 2.50
N LEU A 222 -11.39 -25.51 3.26
CA LEU A 222 -10.20 -24.76 3.69
C LEU A 222 -9.31 -25.60 4.61
N ILE A 223 -9.90 -26.30 5.59
CA ILE A 223 -9.17 -27.21 6.49
C ILE A 223 -8.50 -28.33 5.68
N GLU A 224 -9.27 -29.04 4.85
CA GLU A 224 -8.72 -30.10 3.99
C GLU A 224 -7.66 -29.57 3.04
N GLY A 225 -7.89 -28.40 2.45
CA GLY A 225 -6.97 -27.73 1.56
C GLY A 225 -5.62 -27.47 2.22
N THR A 226 -5.61 -26.98 3.48
CA THR A 226 -4.40 -26.82 4.29
C THR A 226 -3.75 -28.16 4.60
N LEU A 227 -4.51 -29.16 5.07
CA LEU A 227 -3.97 -30.46 5.46
C LEU A 227 -3.37 -31.24 4.28
N ARG A 228 -3.83 -31.00 3.05
CA ARG A 228 -3.24 -31.57 1.82
C ARG A 228 -1.83 -31.04 1.52
N ARG A 229 -1.34 -30.02 2.22
CA ARG A 229 0.06 -29.55 2.14
C ARG A 229 1.01 -30.37 3.01
N TRP A 230 0.57 -31.56 3.42
CA TRP A 230 1.37 -32.53 4.15
C TRP A 230 2.68 -32.86 3.44
N ASP A 231 3.80 -32.79 4.18
CA ASP A 231 5.13 -33.14 3.69
C ASP A 231 5.59 -34.43 4.35
N ASP A 232 5.40 -35.56 3.66
CA ASP A 232 5.74 -36.90 4.18
C ASP A 232 7.21 -37.02 4.60
N TYR A 233 8.11 -36.36 3.88
CA TYR A 233 9.54 -36.41 4.17
C TYR A 233 9.84 -35.71 5.50
N LYS A 234 9.37 -34.47 5.67
CA LYS A 234 9.59 -33.71 6.91
C LYS A 234 8.85 -34.30 8.10
N GLU A 235 7.66 -34.85 7.89
CA GLU A 235 6.90 -35.58 8.92
C GLU A 235 7.66 -36.83 9.41
N SER A 236 8.23 -37.62 8.49
CA SER A 236 9.03 -38.81 8.84
C SER A 236 10.30 -38.47 9.62
N LEU A 237 10.89 -37.29 9.36
CA LEU A 237 12.11 -36.81 10.00
C LEU A 237 11.83 -36.01 11.29
N GLY A 238 10.57 -35.73 11.58
CA GLY A 238 10.16 -34.88 12.70
C GLY A 238 10.63 -33.43 12.58
N VAL A 239 10.64 -32.89 11.36
CA VAL A 239 11.08 -31.52 11.05
C VAL A 239 9.85 -30.64 10.86
N PRO A 240 9.65 -29.59 11.68
CA PRO A 240 8.56 -28.64 11.47
C PRO A 240 8.65 -27.91 10.13
N TYR A 241 7.52 -27.69 9.47
CA TYR A 241 7.41 -26.91 8.22
C TYR A 241 6.19 -25.99 8.27
N LEU A 242 6.27 -24.84 7.61
CA LEU A 242 5.27 -23.79 7.74
C LEU A 242 4.43 -23.65 6.46
N VAL A 243 3.13 -23.95 6.58
CA VAL A 243 2.14 -23.51 5.60
C VAL A 243 1.77 -22.07 5.93
N PHE A 244 2.12 -21.15 5.03
CA PHE A 244 1.91 -19.71 5.20
C PHE A 244 0.80 -19.23 4.27
N THR A 245 -0.09 -18.40 4.78
CA THR A 245 -1.18 -17.75 4.02
C THR A 245 -1.20 -16.26 4.37
N ALA A 246 -1.69 -15.42 3.45
CA ALA A 246 -1.80 -13.99 3.70
C ALA A 246 -2.92 -13.34 2.87
N SER A 247 -3.62 -12.41 3.48
CA SER A 247 -4.74 -11.67 2.88
C SER A 247 -4.78 -10.24 3.42
N ASP A 248 -5.55 -9.36 2.78
CA ASP A 248 -5.90 -8.07 3.40
C ASP A 248 -6.68 -8.31 4.71
N LEU A 249 -6.47 -7.48 5.74
CA LEU A 249 -7.20 -7.55 7.01
C LEU A 249 -8.69 -7.33 6.76
N GLU A 250 -9.02 -6.44 5.82
CA GLU A 250 -10.35 -6.11 5.34
C GLU A 250 -11.06 -7.31 4.72
N SER A 251 -10.35 -8.37 4.32
CA SER A 251 -10.97 -9.63 3.87
C SER A 251 -11.77 -10.32 4.98
N LEU A 252 -11.50 -10.01 6.26
CA LEU A 252 -12.32 -10.45 7.39
C LEU A 252 -13.70 -9.76 7.45
N LEU A 253 -13.91 -8.76 6.60
CA LEU A 253 -15.15 -7.99 6.48
C LEU A 253 -15.77 -8.09 5.07
N GLY A 254 -15.18 -8.89 4.17
CA GLY A 254 -15.65 -9.03 2.79
C GLY A 254 -17.07 -9.61 2.66
N ASN A 255 -17.57 -10.27 3.71
CA ASN A 255 -18.99 -10.59 3.89
C ASN A 255 -19.31 -10.78 5.38
N PRO A 256 -20.61 -10.81 5.77
CA PRO A 256 -21.00 -10.85 7.18
C PRO A 256 -20.52 -12.06 7.98
N ALA A 257 -20.11 -13.16 7.34
CA ALA A 257 -19.70 -14.41 7.99
C ALA A 257 -18.19 -14.63 8.05
N GLN A 258 -17.37 -13.72 7.49
CA GLN A 258 -15.91 -13.92 7.34
C GLN A 258 -15.18 -14.16 8.67
N LEU A 259 -15.51 -13.39 9.72
CA LEU A 259 -14.90 -13.54 11.05
C LEU A 259 -15.14 -14.94 11.64
N ASP A 260 -16.36 -15.44 11.52
CA ASP A 260 -16.75 -16.74 12.05
C ASP A 260 -16.13 -17.88 11.22
N ARG A 261 -16.06 -17.69 9.89
CA ARG A 261 -15.39 -18.63 8.98
C ARG A 261 -13.89 -18.74 9.26
N PHE A 262 -13.20 -17.62 9.48
CA PHE A 262 -11.78 -17.62 9.81
C PHE A 262 -11.54 -18.33 11.16
N THR A 263 -12.36 -18.02 12.16
CA THR A 263 -12.29 -18.66 13.48
C THR A 263 -12.46 -20.18 13.36
N ALA A 264 -13.50 -20.64 12.68
CA ALA A 264 -13.77 -22.06 12.50
C ALA A 264 -12.68 -22.77 11.68
N TRP A 265 -12.08 -22.11 10.68
CA TRP A 265 -10.93 -22.64 9.96
C TRP A 265 -9.74 -22.84 10.90
N MET A 266 -9.40 -21.83 11.70
CA MET A 266 -8.28 -21.91 12.65
C MET A 266 -8.48 -22.98 13.72
N GLU A 267 -9.68 -23.05 14.31
CA GLU A 267 -10.04 -24.09 15.29
C GLU A 267 -9.99 -25.49 14.67
N GLY A 268 -10.44 -25.63 13.43
CA GLY A 268 -10.37 -26.87 12.67
C GLY A 268 -8.93 -27.35 12.44
N LEU A 269 -7.99 -26.45 12.16
CA LEU A 269 -6.56 -26.78 12.03
C LEU A 269 -5.97 -27.25 13.36
N GLU A 270 -6.27 -26.55 14.46
CA GLU A 270 -5.82 -26.94 15.80
C GLU A 270 -6.41 -28.29 16.23
N GLY A 271 -7.69 -28.55 15.93
CA GLY A 271 -8.35 -29.83 16.16
C GLY A 271 -7.71 -31.00 15.41
N ASN A 272 -7.03 -30.72 14.29
CA ASN A 272 -6.24 -31.69 13.53
C ASN A 272 -4.75 -31.74 13.94
N GLY A 273 -4.38 -31.06 15.04
CA GLY A 273 -3.02 -31.10 15.60
C GLY A 273 -2.01 -30.17 14.91
N VAL A 274 -2.46 -29.28 14.02
CA VAL A 274 -1.58 -28.28 13.38
C VAL A 274 -1.33 -27.14 14.36
N GLU A 275 -0.07 -26.94 14.75
CA GLU A 275 0.31 -25.83 15.64
C GLU A 275 0.36 -24.52 14.85
N ARG A 276 -0.28 -23.47 15.37
CA ARG A 276 -0.25 -22.13 14.79
C ARG A 276 0.90 -21.30 15.37
N VAL A 277 1.78 -20.81 14.51
CA VAL A 277 2.94 -19.98 14.84
C VAL A 277 3.20 -19.03 13.66
N SER A 278 3.56 -17.77 13.92
CA SER A 278 3.84 -16.80 12.86
C SER A 278 5.10 -17.19 12.07
N ALA A 279 5.30 -16.59 10.90
CA ALA A 279 6.52 -16.81 10.11
C ALA A 279 7.78 -16.37 10.88
N MET A 280 7.73 -15.24 11.59
CA MET A 280 8.85 -14.69 12.37
C MET A 280 9.21 -15.60 13.55
N GLU A 281 8.22 -16.06 14.31
CA GLU A 281 8.47 -16.97 15.43
C GLU A 281 8.92 -18.34 14.93
N PHE A 282 8.41 -18.82 13.78
CA PHE A 282 8.90 -20.04 13.14
C PHE A 282 10.39 -19.95 12.79
N VAL A 283 10.83 -18.86 12.17
CA VAL A 283 12.24 -18.60 11.86
C VAL A 283 13.07 -18.53 13.13
N LYS A 284 12.63 -17.76 14.13
CA LYS A 284 13.32 -17.65 15.42
C LYS A 284 13.51 -19.02 16.07
N LYS A 285 12.46 -19.84 16.17
CA LYS A 285 12.52 -21.19 16.75
C LYS A 285 13.44 -22.13 15.98
N LYS A 286 13.54 -21.99 14.66
CA LYS A 286 14.51 -22.72 13.83
C LYS A 286 15.94 -22.28 14.12
N LEU A 287 16.17 -20.97 14.26
CA LEU A 287 17.49 -20.40 14.56
C LEU A 287 17.98 -20.70 15.98
N THR A 288 17.07 -20.89 16.94
CA THR A 288 17.39 -21.27 18.33
C THR A 288 17.35 -22.77 18.57
N ASP A 289 17.26 -23.59 17.51
CA ASP A 289 17.17 -25.05 17.55
C ASP A 289 16.00 -25.62 18.39
N GLU A 290 14.98 -24.82 18.69
CA GLU A 290 13.72 -25.29 19.29
C GLU A 290 12.94 -26.13 18.26
N PHE A 291 12.94 -25.69 17.01
CA PHE A 291 12.46 -26.47 15.88
C PHE A 291 13.64 -27.12 15.15
N LYS A 292 13.58 -28.46 15.05
CA LYS A 292 14.53 -29.24 14.26
C LYS A 292 14.59 -28.70 12.83
N ARG A 293 15.79 -28.63 12.26
CA ARG A 293 16.07 -28.21 10.89
C ARG A 293 16.43 -29.38 9.98
N LEU A 294 16.13 -29.29 8.69
CA LEU A 294 16.88 -30.05 7.69
C LEU A 294 18.34 -29.55 7.65
N GLU A 295 19.25 -30.39 7.18
CA GLU A 295 20.62 -29.96 6.91
C GLU A 295 20.60 -28.80 5.91
N GLY A 296 21.21 -27.66 6.28
CA GLY A 296 21.18 -26.41 5.52
C GLY A 296 19.88 -25.59 5.59
N GLU A 297 18.84 -26.03 6.31
CA GLU A 297 17.61 -25.22 6.45
C GLU A 297 17.90 -23.91 7.19
N CYS A 298 17.22 -22.83 6.79
CA CYS A 298 17.57 -21.44 7.10
C CYS A 298 18.84 -20.90 6.42
N GLU A 299 19.48 -21.69 5.55
CA GLU A 299 20.57 -21.26 4.65
C GLU A 299 20.23 -21.53 3.17
N PHE A 300 19.12 -22.22 2.90
CA PHE A 300 18.61 -22.45 1.56
C PHE A 300 18.31 -21.13 0.85
N GLU A 301 19.12 -20.79 -0.15
CA GLU A 301 18.88 -19.62 -0.98
C GLU A 301 17.61 -19.84 -1.83
N MET A 302 16.74 -18.84 -1.85
CA MET A 302 15.50 -18.81 -2.62
C MET A 302 15.54 -17.61 -3.56
N GLY A 303 15.54 -17.87 -4.86
CA GLY A 303 15.37 -16.80 -5.84
C GLY A 303 13.97 -16.19 -5.73
N VAL A 304 13.88 -14.87 -5.90
CA VAL A 304 12.63 -14.12 -6.02
C VAL A 304 12.66 -13.36 -7.33
N LYS A 305 11.61 -13.47 -8.13
CA LYS A 305 11.52 -12.77 -9.43
C LYS A 305 11.37 -11.26 -9.18
N ASP A 306 12.27 -10.45 -9.73
CA ASP A 306 12.15 -8.99 -9.67
C ASP A 306 10.82 -8.51 -10.27
N TYR A 307 10.23 -7.52 -9.61
CA TYR A 307 8.91 -6.94 -9.91
C TYR A 307 7.73 -7.90 -9.80
N SER A 308 7.93 -9.12 -9.30
CA SER A 308 6.80 -10.00 -9.00
C SER A 308 6.00 -9.48 -7.80
N ALA A 309 4.74 -9.90 -7.69
CA ALA A 309 3.77 -9.39 -6.71
C ALA A 309 2.85 -10.50 -6.20
N TRP A 310 2.08 -10.24 -5.14
CA TRP A 310 1.05 -11.18 -4.68
C TRP A 310 -0.30 -11.08 -5.42
N SER A 311 -0.51 -10.01 -6.20
CA SER A 311 -1.83 -9.61 -6.69
C SER A 311 -1.87 -9.19 -8.18
N ASP A 312 -0.85 -9.54 -8.98
CA ASP A 312 -0.84 -9.24 -10.43
C ASP A 312 -1.98 -9.92 -11.21
N TYR A 313 -2.22 -9.49 -12.45
CA TYR A 313 -3.13 -10.18 -13.38
C TYR A 313 -2.51 -11.52 -13.83
N PHE A 314 -2.69 -12.55 -13.02
CA PHE A 314 -2.07 -13.86 -13.23
C PHE A 314 -2.56 -14.56 -14.51
N ASP A 315 -3.78 -14.25 -14.97
CA ASP A 315 -4.32 -14.71 -16.26
C ASP A 315 -3.52 -14.21 -17.47
N LEU A 316 -2.71 -13.16 -17.30
CA LEU A 316 -1.84 -12.60 -18.34
C LEU A 316 -0.38 -13.05 -18.22
N SER A 317 -0.04 -13.87 -17.21
CA SER A 317 1.31 -14.40 -16.99
C SER A 317 1.77 -15.25 -18.18
N LEU A 318 3.04 -15.09 -18.56
CA LEU A 318 3.67 -15.86 -19.63
C LEU A 318 4.61 -16.96 -19.12
N ASP A 319 4.96 -16.93 -17.83
CA ASP A 319 5.96 -17.79 -17.20
C ASP A 319 5.44 -18.53 -15.97
N GLY A 320 4.14 -18.42 -15.67
CA GLY A 320 3.54 -19.00 -14.46
C GLY A 320 3.96 -18.29 -13.17
N LYS A 321 4.55 -17.09 -13.27
CA LYS A 321 4.92 -16.22 -12.16
C LYS A 321 4.19 -14.89 -12.27
N THR A 322 4.06 -14.18 -11.17
CA THR A 322 3.51 -12.82 -11.18
C THR A 322 4.55 -11.80 -11.67
N SER A 323 4.08 -10.59 -11.97
CA SER A 323 4.86 -9.38 -12.27
C SER A 323 4.18 -8.20 -11.55
N ASP A 324 4.43 -6.99 -12.01
CA ASP A 324 3.80 -5.73 -11.63
C ASP A 324 2.92 -5.16 -12.76
N SER A 325 2.53 -6.02 -13.71
CA SER A 325 1.79 -5.63 -14.92
C SER A 325 0.51 -4.87 -14.56
N ARG A 326 -0.15 -5.26 -13.46
CA ARG A 326 -1.32 -4.57 -12.91
C ARG A 326 -1.10 -3.09 -12.73
N TRP A 327 0.01 -2.65 -12.14
CA TRP A 327 0.25 -1.23 -11.84
C TRP A 327 1.00 -0.50 -12.94
N LEU A 328 1.64 -1.21 -13.88
CA LEU A 328 2.32 -0.60 -15.02
C LEU A 328 1.41 -0.42 -16.24
N GLY A 329 0.44 -1.31 -16.44
CA GLY A 329 -0.43 -1.32 -17.62
C GLY A 329 0.19 -1.95 -18.87
N TYR A 330 1.39 -2.54 -18.76
CA TYR A 330 2.01 -3.37 -19.78
C TYR A 330 2.71 -4.58 -19.16
N ARG A 331 2.93 -5.63 -19.94
CA ARG A 331 3.67 -6.82 -19.48
C ARG A 331 5.16 -6.62 -19.74
N ARG A 332 6.00 -6.80 -18.71
CA ARG A 332 7.46 -6.68 -18.84
C ARG A 332 8.07 -7.65 -19.85
N ALA A 333 7.50 -8.86 -19.96
CA ALA A 333 8.03 -9.94 -20.79
C ALA A 333 8.03 -9.63 -22.30
N ASP A 334 7.07 -8.85 -22.79
CA ASP A 334 6.95 -8.51 -24.21
C ASP A 334 6.68 -7.03 -24.50
N GLY A 335 6.68 -6.19 -23.46
CA GLY A 335 6.46 -4.75 -23.56
C GLY A 335 5.05 -4.34 -23.99
N LYS A 336 4.09 -5.28 -24.04
CA LYS A 336 2.77 -5.03 -24.63
C LYS A 336 1.79 -4.45 -23.61
N VAL A 337 1.18 -3.34 -23.98
CA VAL A 337 0.05 -2.73 -23.28
C VAL A 337 -1.20 -3.57 -23.50
N PHE A 338 -1.94 -3.84 -22.43
CA PHE A 338 -3.14 -4.69 -22.46
C PHE A 338 -4.39 -3.92 -22.03
N ALA A 339 -5.54 -4.57 -22.16
CA ALA A 339 -6.82 -4.05 -21.68
C ALA A 339 -7.41 -4.97 -20.60
N ARG A 340 -8.28 -4.40 -19.77
CA ARG A 340 -9.10 -5.13 -18.79
C ARG A 340 -10.57 -4.79 -18.98
N GLU A 341 -11.45 -5.69 -18.57
CA GLU A 341 -12.89 -5.50 -18.68
C GLU A 341 -13.46 -4.90 -17.39
N VAL A 342 -14.29 -3.87 -17.53
CA VAL A 342 -15.08 -3.25 -16.46
C VAL A 342 -16.49 -3.07 -16.98
N GLU A 343 -17.48 -3.69 -16.32
CA GLU A 343 -18.90 -3.57 -16.67
C GLU A 343 -19.18 -3.84 -18.17
N GLY A 344 -18.56 -4.88 -18.73
CA GLY A 344 -18.68 -5.27 -20.14
C GLY A 344 -17.91 -4.39 -21.13
N ARG A 345 -17.17 -3.37 -20.65
CA ARG A 345 -16.34 -2.50 -21.48
C ARG A 345 -14.87 -2.82 -21.32
N ARG A 346 -14.16 -2.98 -22.44
CA ARG A 346 -12.71 -3.14 -22.44
C ARG A 346 -12.00 -1.79 -22.35
N ILE A 347 -11.15 -1.63 -21.35
CA ILE A 347 -10.42 -0.41 -21.02
C ILE A 347 -8.93 -0.69 -21.19
N SER A 348 -8.30 0.04 -22.10
CA SER A 348 -6.84 0.02 -22.24
C SER A 348 -6.18 0.47 -20.94
N GLN A 349 -5.18 -0.26 -20.48
CA GLN A 349 -4.40 0.06 -19.28
C GLN A 349 -3.26 1.04 -19.56
N LEU A 350 -3.20 1.62 -20.77
CA LEU A 350 -2.20 2.63 -21.16
C LEU A 350 -2.15 3.84 -20.20
N TRP A 351 -3.29 4.18 -19.59
CA TRP A 351 -3.35 5.26 -18.60
C TRP A 351 -2.46 4.98 -17.39
N LYS A 352 -2.21 3.71 -17.01
CA LYS A 352 -1.30 3.36 -15.91
C LYS A 352 0.15 3.66 -16.30
N VAL A 353 0.55 3.36 -17.53
CA VAL A 353 1.86 3.73 -18.09
C VAL A 353 2.08 5.23 -17.96
N ALA A 354 1.07 6.01 -18.37
CA ALA A 354 1.10 7.46 -18.31
C ALA A 354 1.15 8.00 -16.87
N PHE A 355 0.33 7.44 -15.99
CA PHE A 355 0.24 7.86 -14.60
C PHE A 355 1.55 7.55 -13.85
N THR A 356 2.13 6.37 -14.03
CA THR A 356 3.43 6.00 -13.48
C THR A 356 4.53 6.95 -13.97
N ARG A 357 4.66 7.12 -15.29
CA ARG A 357 5.67 8.02 -15.87
C ARG A 357 5.51 9.47 -15.40
N LEU A 358 4.27 9.93 -15.23
CA LEU A 358 3.97 11.25 -14.69
C LEU A 358 4.45 11.37 -13.25
N PHE A 359 4.02 10.47 -12.37
CA PHE A 359 4.34 10.53 -10.95
C PHE A 359 5.83 10.34 -10.68
N GLU A 360 6.54 9.46 -11.41
CA GLU A 360 8.02 9.40 -11.37
C GLU A 360 8.65 10.76 -11.70
N GLY A 361 8.14 11.46 -12.71
CA GLY A 361 8.58 12.80 -13.06
C GLY A 361 8.28 13.84 -11.97
N LEU A 362 7.07 13.82 -11.41
CA LEU A 362 6.64 14.76 -10.37
C LEU A 362 7.40 14.54 -9.07
N ASN A 363 7.60 13.29 -8.65
CA ASN A 363 8.38 12.93 -7.46
C ASN A 363 9.79 13.50 -7.56
N ARG A 364 10.46 13.32 -8.70
CA ARG A 364 11.79 13.89 -8.94
C ARG A 364 11.80 15.41 -8.89
N ILE A 365 10.81 16.07 -9.48
CA ILE A 365 10.71 17.54 -9.47
C ILE A 365 10.51 18.04 -8.04
N VAL A 366 9.61 17.43 -7.27
CA VAL A 366 9.38 17.80 -5.86
C VAL A 366 10.63 17.53 -5.03
N ARG A 367 11.24 16.34 -5.14
CA ARG A 367 12.49 16.00 -4.45
C ARG A 367 13.57 17.04 -4.75
N LEU A 368 13.83 17.33 -6.02
CA LEU A 368 14.87 18.30 -6.40
C LEU A 368 14.56 19.71 -5.85
N GLY A 369 13.31 20.15 -5.87
CA GLY A 369 12.90 21.40 -5.24
C GLY A 369 13.14 21.41 -3.72
N VAL A 370 12.80 20.32 -3.03
CA VAL A 370 13.05 20.15 -1.59
C VAL A 370 14.56 20.13 -1.29
N LEU A 371 15.35 19.39 -2.07
CA LEU A 371 16.79 19.35 -1.94
C LEU A 371 17.41 20.74 -2.14
N GLU A 372 16.97 21.47 -3.16
CA GLU A 372 17.46 22.82 -3.42
C GLU A 372 17.13 23.76 -2.27
N GLY A 373 15.87 23.76 -1.80
CA GLY A 373 15.47 24.60 -0.67
C GLY A 373 16.17 24.24 0.65
N LEU A 374 16.59 22.98 0.85
CA LEU A 374 17.31 22.54 2.04
C LEU A 374 18.83 22.82 1.97
N LYS A 375 19.40 23.03 0.78
CA LYS A 375 20.82 23.42 0.62
C LYS A 375 21.12 24.74 1.31
N ASP A 376 20.18 25.69 1.26
CA ASP A 376 20.31 26.99 1.92
C ASP A 376 20.54 26.89 3.43
N PHE A 377 20.15 25.76 4.04
CA PHE A 377 20.29 25.50 5.46
C PHE A 377 21.45 24.56 5.80
N ASN A 378 22.25 24.12 4.82
CA ASN A 378 23.31 23.11 4.98
C ASN A 378 22.82 21.85 5.74
N ALA A 379 21.61 21.39 5.40
CA ALA A 379 20.96 20.30 6.10
C ALA A 379 21.50 18.92 5.70
N ASN A 380 21.56 17.97 6.65
CA ASN A 380 21.59 16.55 6.33
C ASN A 380 20.18 16.13 5.90
N VAL A 381 19.95 16.16 4.59
CA VAL A 381 18.61 16.06 4.01
C VAL A 381 17.95 14.71 4.31
N GLU A 382 18.64 13.58 4.11
CA GLU A 382 18.01 12.27 4.34
C GLU A 382 17.62 12.10 5.81
N GLU A 383 18.47 12.53 6.74
CA GLU A 383 18.17 12.49 8.18
C GLU A 383 16.99 13.40 8.56
N PHE A 384 16.99 14.65 8.06
CA PHE A 384 15.89 15.58 8.27
C PHE A 384 14.56 15.00 7.78
N LEU A 385 14.52 14.46 6.56
CA LEU A 385 13.30 13.91 5.96
C LEU A 385 12.82 12.67 6.71
N VAL A 386 13.71 11.81 7.22
CA VAL A 386 13.30 10.70 8.10
C VAL A 386 12.72 11.23 9.41
N ARG A 387 13.40 12.17 10.09
CA ARG A 387 12.91 12.73 11.36
C ARG A 387 11.65 13.57 11.22
N TYR A 388 11.36 14.12 10.03
CA TYR A 388 10.12 14.82 9.76
C TYR A 388 8.87 13.93 9.94
N ALA A 389 9.02 12.60 9.89
CA ALA A 389 7.96 11.67 10.26
C ALA A 389 7.42 11.94 11.67
N ARG A 390 8.27 12.40 12.61
CA ARG A 390 7.88 12.78 13.98
C ARG A 390 6.91 13.95 14.03
N ILE A 391 6.86 14.78 12.98
CA ILE A 391 5.85 15.83 12.83
C ILE A 391 4.64 15.29 12.09
N PHE A 392 4.84 14.57 10.99
CA PHE A 392 3.73 14.07 10.17
C PHE A 392 2.82 13.11 10.95
N PHE A 393 3.42 12.19 11.72
CA PHE A 393 2.73 11.21 12.58
C PHE A 393 2.83 11.57 14.07
N LYS A 394 2.89 12.87 14.40
CA LYS A 394 3.15 13.36 15.77
C LYS A 394 2.25 12.71 16.82
N ASP A 395 0.95 12.62 16.58
CA ASP A 395 -0.01 12.07 17.55
C ASP A 395 0.31 10.63 17.94
N TYR A 396 0.80 9.82 16.98
CA TYR A 396 1.20 8.44 17.21
C TYR A 396 2.48 8.37 18.05
N TYR A 397 3.49 9.15 17.70
CA TYR A 397 4.75 9.15 18.46
C TYR A 397 4.58 9.71 19.88
N ASP A 398 3.76 10.75 20.03
CA ASP A 398 3.38 11.29 21.35
C ASP A 398 2.65 10.24 22.20
N TYR A 399 1.78 9.40 21.60
CA TYR A 399 1.11 8.30 22.31
C TYR A 399 2.11 7.30 22.91
N PHE A 400 3.18 6.96 22.18
CA PHE A 400 4.24 6.07 22.67
C PHE A 400 5.33 6.78 23.48
N GLY A 401 5.18 8.09 23.74
CA GLY A 401 6.17 8.88 24.48
C GLY A 401 7.52 9.00 23.76
N ILE A 402 7.52 8.94 22.42
CA ILE A 402 8.74 9.13 21.62
C ILE A 402 8.93 10.62 21.32
N GLU A 403 10.19 11.05 21.25
CA GLU A 403 10.58 12.43 21.00
C GLU A 403 10.01 13.00 19.68
N THR A 404 9.33 14.14 19.77
CA THR A 404 8.70 14.86 18.65
C THR A 404 8.92 16.38 18.71
N SER A 405 9.83 16.85 19.56
CA SER A 405 10.19 18.26 19.66
C SER A 405 10.77 18.77 18.35
N MET A 406 10.57 20.06 18.11
CA MET A 406 11.14 20.74 16.96
C MET A 406 12.67 20.68 16.98
N ASP A 407 13.30 20.72 18.16
CA ASP A 407 14.76 20.66 18.30
C ASP A 407 15.31 19.33 17.76
N TYR A 408 14.66 18.20 18.08
CA TYR A 408 15.05 16.89 17.54
C TYR A 408 14.90 16.81 16.02
N VAL A 409 13.78 17.33 15.50
CA VAL A 409 13.47 17.24 14.06
C VAL A 409 14.33 18.19 13.24
N LEU A 410 14.63 19.38 13.77
CA LEU A 410 15.40 20.42 13.07
C LEU A 410 16.91 20.33 13.29
N GLU A 411 17.40 19.48 14.20
CA GLU A 411 18.84 19.28 14.41
C GLU A 411 19.60 19.00 13.10
N PRO A 412 19.14 18.10 12.21
CA PRO A 412 19.81 17.87 10.92
C PRO A 412 19.67 19.05 9.94
N ALA A 413 18.80 20.01 10.21
CA ALA A 413 18.58 21.23 9.42
C ALA A 413 19.02 22.49 10.19
N ASN A 414 19.95 22.36 11.15
CA ASN A 414 20.54 23.47 11.90
C ASN A 414 19.51 24.39 12.62
N GLY A 415 18.34 23.87 13.01
CA GLY A 415 17.29 24.65 13.69
C GLY A 415 16.42 25.49 12.75
N GLU A 416 16.60 25.39 11.43
CA GLU A 416 15.93 26.26 10.46
C GLU A 416 14.46 25.90 10.25
N LYS A 417 13.55 26.68 10.84
CA LYS A 417 12.10 26.42 10.78
C LYS A 417 11.52 26.39 9.36
N LYS A 418 12.13 27.09 8.40
CA LYS A 418 11.71 27.06 6.99
C LYS A 418 11.84 25.67 6.37
N ALA A 419 12.75 24.82 6.87
CA ALA A 419 12.89 23.44 6.44
C ALA A 419 11.61 22.62 6.64
N LEU A 420 10.80 22.95 7.66
CA LEU A 420 9.54 22.24 7.96
C LEU A 420 8.54 22.30 6.81
N LYS A 421 8.48 23.41 6.08
CA LYS A 421 7.63 23.55 4.89
C LYS A 421 8.07 22.59 3.78
N LEU A 422 9.38 22.42 3.60
CA LEU A 422 9.94 21.49 2.61
C LEU A 422 9.73 20.03 3.04
N GLY A 423 9.87 19.72 4.33
CA GLY A 423 9.49 18.42 4.89
C GLY A 423 8.03 18.08 4.63
N ARG A 424 7.12 19.03 4.88
CA ARG A 424 5.69 18.90 4.58
C ARG A 424 5.46 18.58 3.10
N ILE A 425 6.01 19.41 2.21
CA ILE A 425 5.88 19.24 0.75
C ILE A 425 6.36 17.87 0.32
N TYR A 426 7.50 17.40 0.83
CA TYR A 426 8.04 16.08 0.54
C TYR A 426 7.07 14.98 1.00
N TYR A 427 6.52 15.06 2.21
CA TYR A 427 5.58 14.08 2.72
C TYR A 427 4.21 14.10 2.02
N LEU A 428 3.77 15.26 1.53
CA LEU A 428 2.59 15.32 0.64
C LEU A 428 2.89 14.59 -0.68
N MET A 429 4.08 14.75 -1.25
CA MET A 429 4.48 13.97 -2.42
C MET A 429 4.51 12.47 -2.11
N LEU A 430 5.07 12.04 -0.96
CA LEU A 430 5.05 10.62 -0.56
C LEU A 430 3.62 10.09 -0.40
N LEU A 431 2.74 10.83 0.27
CA LEU A 431 1.32 10.49 0.44
C LEU A 431 0.61 10.36 -0.92
N ALA A 432 0.95 11.20 -1.89
CA ALA A 432 0.39 11.15 -3.23
C ALA A 432 0.82 9.94 -4.09
N ASN A 433 1.68 9.05 -3.56
CA ASN A 433 2.19 7.88 -4.28
C ASN A 433 1.50 6.55 -3.93
N HIS A 434 0.30 6.58 -3.32
CA HIS A 434 -0.50 5.36 -3.11
C HIS A 434 -0.56 4.51 -4.38
N SER A 435 -0.39 3.20 -4.24
CA SER A 435 -0.52 2.24 -5.34
C SER A 435 -1.97 2.05 -5.80
N CYS A 436 -2.93 2.30 -4.91
CA CYS A 436 -4.38 2.11 -5.09
C CYS A 436 -4.93 2.51 -6.45
N PRO A 437 -4.66 3.71 -7.01
CA PRO A 437 -5.22 4.09 -8.30
C PRO A 437 -4.93 3.05 -9.37
N ARG A 438 -3.69 2.58 -9.43
CA ARG A 438 -3.20 1.68 -10.48
C ARG A 438 -3.52 0.21 -10.20
N PHE A 439 -4.11 -0.12 -9.05
CA PHE A 439 -4.63 -1.47 -8.79
C PHE A 439 -5.86 -1.76 -9.64
N TRP A 440 -6.76 -0.77 -9.77
CA TRP A 440 -8.04 -0.88 -10.46
C TRP A 440 -7.94 -0.72 -11.97
N GLU A 441 -8.92 -1.23 -12.70
CA GLU A 441 -8.93 -1.24 -14.16
C GLU A 441 -9.27 0.14 -14.78
N ASN A 442 -10.08 0.95 -14.08
CA ASN A 442 -10.47 2.31 -14.46
C ASN A 442 -9.70 3.37 -13.67
N LEU A 443 -9.35 4.48 -14.34
CA LEU A 443 -8.65 5.60 -13.72
C LEU A 443 -9.56 6.44 -12.81
N ASP A 444 -10.81 6.71 -13.23
CA ASP A 444 -11.73 7.59 -12.49
C ASP A 444 -12.24 6.89 -11.22
N THR A 445 -11.52 7.11 -10.12
CA THR A 445 -11.75 6.56 -8.78
C THR A 445 -11.36 7.58 -7.70
N ARG A 446 -11.94 7.45 -6.50
CA ARG A 446 -11.65 8.34 -5.36
C ARG A 446 -10.17 8.40 -4.99
N VAL A 447 -9.45 7.29 -5.16
CA VAL A 447 -8.01 7.19 -4.87
C VAL A 447 -7.14 7.89 -5.93
N ALA A 448 -7.52 7.84 -7.20
CA ALA A 448 -6.82 8.60 -8.25
C ALA A 448 -6.98 10.11 -8.03
N PHE A 449 -8.19 10.53 -7.64
CA PHE A 449 -8.46 11.91 -7.25
C PHE A 449 -7.60 12.31 -6.04
N GLY A 450 -7.59 11.50 -4.97
CA GLY A 450 -6.79 11.74 -3.78
C GLY A 450 -5.30 11.94 -4.08
N ASN A 451 -4.66 11.01 -4.81
CA ASN A 451 -3.25 11.14 -5.21
C ASN A 451 -2.98 12.47 -5.95
N VAL A 452 -3.83 12.80 -6.93
CA VAL A 452 -3.62 13.99 -7.74
C VAL A 452 -3.88 15.28 -6.95
N SER A 453 -4.89 15.31 -6.08
CA SER A 453 -5.16 16.46 -5.20
C SER A 453 -3.99 16.72 -4.24
N VAL A 454 -3.45 15.68 -3.62
CA VAL A 454 -2.32 15.82 -2.69
C VAL A 454 -1.05 16.24 -3.44
N MET A 455 -0.77 15.66 -4.61
CA MET A 455 0.36 16.07 -5.46
C MET A 455 0.21 17.51 -5.94
N ALA A 456 -1.00 17.92 -6.35
CA ALA A 456 -1.28 19.29 -6.74
C ALA A 456 -1.00 20.26 -5.59
N LYS A 457 -1.36 19.91 -4.36
CA LYS A 457 -1.04 20.71 -3.17
C LYS A 457 0.47 20.88 -3.01
N ALA A 458 1.24 19.79 -3.09
CA ALA A 458 2.69 19.83 -2.95
C ALA A 458 3.35 20.74 -4.02
N LEU A 459 2.89 20.65 -5.28
CA LEU A 459 3.40 21.48 -6.37
C LEU A 459 3.05 22.95 -6.19
N ILE A 460 1.82 23.28 -5.79
CA ILE A 460 1.40 24.67 -5.56
C ILE A 460 2.17 25.27 -4.39
N GLU A 461 2.34 24.52 -3.29
CA GLU A 461 3.14 24.98 -2.14
C GLU A 461 4.62 25.23 -2.54
N LEU A 462 5.18 24.50 -3.51
CA LEU A 462 6.51 24.78 -4.08
C LEU A 462 6.53 26.02 -4.97
N MET A 463 5.48 26.25 -5.77
CA MET A 463 5.37 27.46 -6.60
C MET A 463 5.36 28.73 -5.73
N GLU A 464 4.75 28.65 -4.55
CA GLU A 464 4.72 29.75 -3.58
C GLU A 464 6.04 29.90 -2.82
N TYR A 465 6.76 28.79 -2.58
CA TYR A 465 8.04 28.80 -1.87
C TYR A 465 9.16 29.47 -2.68
N PHE A 466 9.23 29.18 -3.99
CA PHE A 466 10.29 29.68 -4.86
C PHE A 466 9.93 31.01 -5.56
N ASN A 467 10.98 31.76 -5.91
CA ASN A 467 10.86 32.98 -6.74
C ASN A 467 10.50 32.63 -8.21
N ASP A 468 10.28 33.63 -9.06
CA ASP A 468 9.73 33.43 -10.41
C ASP A 468 10.56 32.48 -11.30
N GLU A 469 11.89 32.52 -11.22
CA GLU A 469 12.77 31.64 -12.02
C GLU A 469 12.66 30.18 -11.58
N GLY A 470 12.66 29.91 -10.27
CA GLY A 470 12.45 28.56 -9.72
C GLY A 470 10.99 28.07 -9.85
N ARG A 471 10.02 29.00 -9.81
CA ARG A 471 8.57 28.70 -9.86
C ARG A 471 8.16 28.02 -11.16
N ASN A 472 8.76 28.39 -12.29
CA ASN A 472 8.34 27.92 -13.62
C ASN A 472 8.42 26.40 -13.78
N ILE A 473 9.40 25.74 -13.16
CA ILE A 473 9.54 24.28 -13.22
C ILE A 473 8.32 23.59 -12.58
N PHE A 474 7.84 24.13 -11.45
CA PHE A 474 6.67 23.60 -10.75
C PHE A 474 5.37 23.93 -11.49
N VAL A 475 5.30 25.10 -12.13
CA VAL A 475 4.20 25.45 -13.05
C VAL A 475 4.11 24.44 -14.18
N GLU A 476 5.21 24.14 -14.87
CA GLU A 476 5.24 23.14 -15.94
C GLU A 476 4.84 21.74 -15.44
N ALA A 477 5.27 21.36 -14.24
CA ALA A 477 4.91 20.10 -13.61
C ALA A 477 3.39 20.01 -13.37
N TYR A 478 2.78 21.06 -12.82
CA TYR A 478 1.34 21.13 -12.59
C TYR A 478 0.54 21.20 -13.89
N LEU A 479 1.05 21.89 -14.92
CA LEU A 479 0.43 21.90 -16.25
C LEU A 479 0.32 20.50 -16.87
N LYS A 480 1.23 19.57 -16.53
CA LYS A 480 1.12 18.16 -16.95
C LYS A 480 -0.05 17.43 -16.27
N LEU A 481 -0.39 17.78 -15.03
CA LEU A 481 -1.61 17.28 -14.37
C LEU A 481 -2.86 17.82 -15.07
N LEU A 482 -2.93 19.14 -15.29
CA LEU A 482 -4.06 19.76 -15.98
C LEU A 482 -4.28 19.20 -17.38
N ASN A 483 -3.18 18.98 -18.12
CA ASN A 483 -3.19 18.51 -19.49
C ASN A 483 -2.92 17.01 -19.63
N PHE A 484 -3.25 16.19 -18.63
CA PHE A 484 -2.95 14.75 -18.61
C PHE A 484 -3.36 14.03 -19.91
N GLY A 485 -4.56 14.33 -20.43
CA GLY A 485 -5.04 13.77 -21.69
C GLY A 485 -4.17 14.07 -22.91
N ARG A 486 -3.42 15.19 -22.92
CA ARG A 486 -2.51 15.56 -24.02
C ARG A 486 -1.16 14.85 -23.94
N LEU A 487 -0.84 14.20 -22.82
CA LEU A 487 0.42 13.48 -22.64
C LEU A 487 0.54 12.30 -23.60
N TYR A 488 -0.58 11.77 -24.12
CA TYR A 488 -0.58 10.75 -25.17
C TYR A 488 0.27 11.14 -26.38
N HIS A 489 0.06 12.34 -26.90
CA HIS A 489 0.78 12.87 -28.05
C HIS A 489 2.19 13.31 -27.67
N LEU A 490 2.34 14.00 -26.54
CA LEU A 490 3.64 14.49 -26.06
C LEU A 490 4.64 13.36 -25.81
N TRP A 491 4.18 12.22 -25.30
CA TRP A 491 5.02 11.07 -24.97
C TRP A 491 4.97 9.95 -26.02
N ASN A 492 4.35 10.21 -27.16
CA ASN A 492 4.24 9.29 -28.29
C ASN A 492 3.73 7.90 -27.90
N PHE A 493 2.70 7.84 -27.05
CA PHE A 493 2.17 6.56 -26.55
C PHE A 493 1.54 5.69 -27.63
N GLY A 494 1.15 6.29 -28.77
CA GLY A 494 0.70 5.54 -29.95
C GLY A 494 1.74 4.61 -30.55
N SER A 495 3.02 4.79 -30.22
CA SER A 495 4.11 3.91 -30.69
C SER A 495 4.36 2.68 -29.81
N LEU A 496 3.72 2.59 -28.64
CA LEU A 496 3.92 1.45 -27.74
C LEU A 496 3.30 0.17 -28.33
N PRO A 497 3.92 -1.00 -28.11
CA PRO A 497 3.34 -2.28 -28.51
C PRO A 497 2.02 -2.53 -27.79
N ALA A 498 1.02 -2.99 -28.53
CA ALA A 498 -0.30 -3.34 -28.01
C ALA A 498 -0.48 -4.87 -28.03
N LEU A 499 -1.15 -5.42 -27.00
CA LEU A 499 -1.36 -6.86 -26.88
C LEU A 499 -2.26 -7.39 -28.01
N GLU A 500 -3.35 -6.69 -28.28
CA GLU A 500 -4.33 -7.03 -29.31
C GLU A 500 -4.37 -6.03 -30.47
N GLY A 501 -3.47 -5.04 -30.47
CA GLY A 501 -3.27 -4.11 -31.58
C GLY A 501 -4.10 -2.82 -31.50
N TRP A 502 -4.90 -2.60 -30.46
CA TRP A 502 -5.77 -1.42 -30.35
C TRP A 502 -5.55 -0.59 -29.08
N GLU A 503 -4.95 -1.19 -28.06
CA GLU A 503 -4.82 -0.64 -26.71
C GLU A 503 -4.03 0.67 -26.67
N THR A 504 -3.12 0.88 -27.62
CA THR A 504 -2.28 2.09 -27.72
C THR A 504 -2.84 3.14 -28.68
N SER A 505 -4.03 2.92 -29.26
CA SER A 505 -4.68 3.92 -30.13
C SER A 505 -5.20 5.13 -29.34
N GLU A 506 -5.27 6.29 -30.01
CA GLU A 506 -5.83 7.52 -29.43
C GLU A 506 -7.30 7.32 -28.99
N LYS A 507 -8.07 6.52 -29.74
CA LYS A 507 -9.44 6.16 -29.38
C LYS A 507 -9.49 5.39 -28.05
N ALA A 508 -8.59 4.43 -27.85
CA ALA A 508 -8.50 3.65 -26.61
C ALA A 508 -8.12 4.54 -25.43
N TRP A 509 -7.12 5.41 -25.61
CA TRP A 509 -6.71 6.42 -24.64
C TRP A 509 -7.86 7.33 -24.22
N ASN A 510 -8.48 8.01 -25.19
CA ASN A 510 -9.58 8.94 -24.92
C ASN A 510 -10.78 8.23 -24.27
N SER A 511 -11.04 6.97 -24.63
CA SER A 511 -12.07 6.16 -23.99
C SER A 511 -11.73 5.90 -22.51
N ALA A 512 -10.50 5.50 -22.21
CA ALA A 512 -10.04 5.16 -20.86
C ALA A 512 -10.05 6.36 -19.90
N LEU A 513 -9.92 7.58 -20.41
CA LEU A 513 -9.95 8.81 -19.61
C LEU A 513 -11.33 9.44 -19.44
N LYS A 514 -12.38 8.84 -20.01
CA LYS A 514 -13.74 9.39 -19.88
C LYS A 514 -14.13 9.50 -18.40
N PRO A 515 -14.79 10.60 -18.00
CA PRO A 515 -15.30 10.75 -16.65
C PRO A 515 -16.31 9.64 -16.32
N GLY A 516 -16.24 9.11 -15.11
CA GLY A 516 -17.18 8.15 -14.54
C GLY A 516 -18.34 8.80 -13.79
N VAL A 517 -18.57 10.11 -14.00
CA VAL A 517 -19.54 10.93 -13.25
C VAL A 517 -20.32 11.86 -14.18
N PRO A 518 -21.57 12.23 -13.83
CA PRO A 518 -22.42 13.04 -14.69
C PRO A 518 -22.12 14.55 -14.64
N ASN A 519 -21.50 15.04 -13.56
CA ASN A 519 -21.36 16.46 -13.25
C ASN A 519 -19.99 17.07 -13.66
N SER A 520 -19.15 16.32 -14.38
CA SER A 520 -17.85 16.83 -14.86
C SER A 520 -17.49 16.27 -16.23
N GLY A 521 -17.09 17.15 -17.15
CA GLY A 521 -16.55 16.77 -18.46
C GLY A 521 -15.05 16.47 -18.45
N TYR A 522 -14.36 16.64 -17.32
CA TYR A 522 -12.92 16.42 -17.21
C TYR A 522 -12.56 15.01 -16.77
N ASN A 523 -11.43 14.48 -17.25
CA ASN A 523 -10.83 13.29 -16.65
C ASN A 523 -10.45 13.58 -15.18
N VAL A 524 -10.40 12.54 -14.34
CA VAL A 524 -10.19 12.68 -12.90
C VAL A 524 -8.89 13.41 -12.51
N VAL A 525 -7.81 13.29 -13.31
CA VAL A 525 -6.53 13.95 -13.04
C VAL A 525 -6.66 15.46 -13.21
N THR A 526 -7.22 15.90 -14.35
CA THR A 526 -7.52 17.32 -14.58
C THR A 526 -8.51 17.85 -13.54
N ARG A 527 -9.56 17.07 -13.21
CA ARG A 527 -10.59 17.44 -12.24
C ARG A 527 -10.02 17.71 -10.85
N ALA A 528 -9.20 16.80 -10.33
CA ALA A 528 -8.54 16.91 -9.04
C ALA A 528 -7.53 18.07 -8.99
N ALA A 529 -6.71 18.23 -10.03
CA ALA A 529 -5.77 19.33 -10.11
C ALA A 529 -6.49 20.70 -10.11
N LEU A 530 -7.59 20.83 -10.86
CA LEU A 530 -8.43 22.03 -10.87
C LEU A 530 -9.15 22.26 -9.53
N TYR A 531 -9.58 21.19 -8.85
CA TYR A 531 -10.24 21.29 -7.54
C TYR A 531 -9.33 21.98 -6.52
N VAL A 532 -8.06 21.58 -6.48
CA VAL A 532 -7.05 22.17 -5.59
C VAL A 532 -6.61 23.55 -6.09
N GLY A 533 -6.28 23.70 -7.37
CA GLY A 533 -5.87 25.00 -7.95
C GLY A 533 -6.98 26.06 -7.88
N GLY A 534 -8.24 25.64 -7.94
CA GLY A 534 -9.43 26.46 -7.75
C GLY A 534 -9.48 27.12 -6.38
N ARG A 535 -8.84 26.54 -5.37
CA ARG A 535 -8.78 27.02 -3.98
C ARG A 535 -7.47 27.73 -3.67
N ASP A 536 -6.35 27.18 -4.14
CA ASP A 536 -5.02 27.59 -3.67
C ASP A 536 -4.34 28.62 -4.56
N MET A 537 -4.53 28.55 -5.88
CA MET A 537 -3.84 29.47 -6.78
C MET A 537 -4.38 30.89 -6.64
N LYS A 538 -3.46 31.84 -6.48
CA LYS A 538 -3.74 33.28 -6.32
C LYS A 538 -2.95 34.10 -7.36
N GLY A 539 -3.37 35.35 -7.58
CA GLY A 539 -2.69 36.27 -8.48
C GLY A 539 -2.51 35.72 -9.90
N GLU A 540 -1.30 35.83 -10.45
CA GLU A 540 -0.96 35.36 -11.79
C GLU A 540 -1.13 33.84 -11.97
N LEU A 541 -0.93 33.04 -10.91
CA LEU A 541 -1.13 31.59 -10.97
C LEU A 541 -2.58 31.22 -11.24
N LYS A 542 -3.55 32.06 -10.82
CA LYS A 542 -4.98 31.83 -11.11
C LYS A 542 -5.26 31.86 -12.62
N ALA A 543 -4.49 32.61 -13.39
CA ALA A 543 -4.65 32.68 -14.84
C ALA A 543 -4.38 31.32 -15.53
N LEU A 544 -3.57 30.44 -14.92
CA LEU A 544 -3.27 29.11 -15.45
C LEU A 544 -4.52 28.22 -15.58
N ILE A 545 -5.51 28.44 -14.72
CA ILE A 545 -6.76 27.66 -14.68
C ILE A 545 -7.97 28.45 -15.20
N GLY A 546 -7.80 29.72 -15.56
CA GLY A 546 -8.90 30.63 -15.91
C GLY A 546 -9.68 30.24 -17.17
N SER A 547 -9.14 29.38 -18.04
CA SER A 547 -9.80 28.88 -19.25
C SER A 547 -10.65 27.61 -19.02
N TYR A 548 -10.59 27.01 -17.82
CA TYR A 548 -11.34 25.81 -17.47
C TYR A 548 -12.68 26.19 -16.81
N ASN A 549 -13.69 25.33 -16.98
CA ASN A 549 -14.93 25.45 -16.24
C ASN A 549 -14.74 24.92 -14.81
N LEU A 550 -14.53 25.82 -13.85
CA LEU A 550 -14.30 25.45 -12.45
C LEU A 550 -15.53 24.85 -11.76
N GLU A 551 -16.75 25.02 -12.30
CA GLU A 551 -17.94 24.33 -11.78
C GLU A 551 -17.85 22.80 -11.97
N TRP A 552 -17.04 22.33 -12.93
CA TRP A 552 -16.79 20.91 -13.16
C TRP A 552 -15.61 20.36 -12.35
N ALA A 553 -14.92 21.21 -11.59
CA ALA A 553 -13.86 20.80 -10.68
C ALA A 553 -14.49 20.41 -9.35
N VAL A 554 -15.04 19.19 -9.30
CA VAL A 554 -15.72 18.59 -8.15
C VAL A 554 -15.01 17.31 -7.70
N ALA A 555 -15.26 16.88 -6.47
CA ALA A 555 -14.63 15.68 -5.93
C ALA A 555 -15.35 14.36 -6.31
N ASP A 556 -16.51 14.37 -6.97
CA ASP A 556 -17.16 13.15 -7.46
C ASP A 556 -16.23 12.33 -8.36
N THR A 557 -16.29 11.00 -8.22
CA THR A 557 -15.50 10.04 -9.05
C THR A 557 -16.30 8.78 -9.35
N GLY A 558 -15.83 7.95 -10.28
CA GLY A 558 -16.33 6.58 -10.43
C GLY A 558 -16.09 5.73 -9.17
N HIS A 559 -16.91 4.69 -8.98
CA HIS A 559 -16.74 3.74 -7.87
C HIS A 559 -15.51 2.85 -8.07
N ILE A 560 -14.92 2.44 -6.95
CA ILE A 560 -13.91 1.38 -6.91
C ILE A 560 -14.61 0.03 -7.00
N PRO A 561 -14.27 -0.86 -7.96
CA PRO A 561 -14.92 -2.16 -8.10
C PRO A 561 -14.90 -3.01 -6.82
N GLY A 562 -13.77 -3.04 -6.10
CA GLY A 562 -13.63 -3.79 -4.86
C GLY A 562 -14.46 -3.26 -3.68
N GLU A 563 -14.98 -2.04 -3.75
CA GLU A 563 -15.78 -1.44 -2.67
C GLU A 563 -17.28 -1.57 -2.90
N ARG A 564 -17.70 -2.18 -4.02
CA ARG A 564 -19.12 -2.38 -4.39
C ARG A 564 -19.89 -3.26 -3.40
N HIS A 565 -19.21 -4.00 -2.53
CA HIS A 565 -19.86 -4.76 -1.46
C HIS A 565 -20.37 -3.88 -0.31
N GLY A 566 -19.95 -2.62 -0.24
CA GLY A 566 -20.46 -1.64 0.71
C GLY A 566 -21.88 -1.19 0.40
N HIS A 567 -22.65 -0.86 1.43
CA HIS A 567 -23.97 -0.25 1.31
C HIS A 567 -23.85 1.26 1.18
N TRP A 568 -23.42 1.71 0.00
CA TRP A 568 -23.33 3.13 -0.37
C TRP A 568 -24.70 3.78 -0.48
N GLU A 569 -24.80 5.03 -0.05
CA GLU A 569 -25.98 5.87 -0.26
C GLU A 569 -26.17 6.16 -1.76
N ASN A 570 -25.11 6.57 -2.44
CA ASN A 570 -25.05 6.63 -3.90
C ASN A 570 -24.33 5.40 -4.48
N GLN A 571 -25.09 4.53 -5.14
CA GLN A 571 -24.57 3.31 -5.77
C GLN A 571 -24.06 3.54 -7.20
N GLU A 572 -24.33 4.68 -7.83
CA GLU A 572 -23.97 4.92 -9.23
C GLU A 572 -22.52 5.40 -9.36
N TRP A 573 -22.11 6.33 -8.50
CA TRP A 573 -20.74 6.86 -8.45
C TRP A 573 -20.34 7.21 -7.01
N CYS A 574 -19.04 7.42 -6.79
CA CYS A 574 -18.50 7.81 -5.49
C CYS A 574 -18.66 9.32 -5.30
N GLU A 575 -19.74 9.71 -4.62
CA GLU A 575 -20.17 11.11 -4.49
C GLU A 575 -19.26 11.95 -3.58
N HIS A 576 -19.44 13.27 -3.62
CA HIS A 576 -19.01 14.17 -2.56
C HIS A 576 -20.12 15.18 -2.28
N ARG A 577 -20.63 15.17 -1.04
CA ARG A 577 -21.65 16.13 -0.59
C ARG A 577 -20.97 17.28 0.15
N ASP A 578 -21.37 18.51 -0.17
CA ASP A 578 -20.90 19.72 0.51
C ASP A 578 -21.30 19.79 1.99
#